data_AF-A0A1A8ANQ7-F1
#
_entry.id   AF-A0A1A8ANQ7-F1
#
_cell.length_a   1.000
_cell.length_b   1.000
_cell.length_c   1.000
_cell.angle_alpha   90.00
_cell.angle_beta   90.00
_cell.angle_gamma   90.00
#
_symmetry.space_group_name_H-M   'P 1'
#
loop_
_entity.id
_entity.type
_entity.pdbx_description
1 polymer ?
#
loop_
_entity_poly.entity_id
_entity_poly.type
_entity_poly.pdbx_seq_one_letter_code
_entity_poly.pdbx_strand_id
1 'polypeptide(L)'
;GYDHDLRVKHHTEALNEKHGAAAGKDDVLDIEIDSYIHCISAFVKLAQSEYALLTEIIPEHHQKKTFDSLIQEALNNLMLEGDNIVLAARRAIERRDYFAILTIFPVLRHLKMNKSEFDSTLQGTAASTKNKLPTLITSMETIGAKALEEFADSIKNDPDKEYNMPKDGTVHELTSNTILFLQQLLDFHETAGAMLASQVLGDTYNIPLDPRETSSASSYTSDFNKRLLSSYICKVLGNLQLNLLSKSKVYEDSALSAIFLHNNYNYILKSLEKSELIQLVTVTQKRAENSYRELIEQQIDMYQRSWLKVTENLTDRNMPVLQPGAKLKDKERQVIKDKFKGFNDGLEELCKTQKGWAIPDKDQRHFIRQAQKKVVSDSYRAFLQRCTNISFTKNPEKYHKYRPEEVEEMIEKLFDTSA
;
A
#
# COMPACT_ATOMS: atom_id res chain seq x y z
N GLY A 1 10.13 28.01 25.39
CA GLY A 1 11.43 27.56 24.88
C GLY A 1 11.27 26.11 24.53
N TYR A 2 11.19 25.82 23.23
CA TYR A 2 10.98 24.49 22.71
C TYR A 2 12.29 23.71 22.79
N ASP A 3 12.25 22.56 23.45
CA ASP A 3 13.30 21.55 23.38
C ASP A 3 12.61 20.29 22.85
N HIS A 4 12.82 19.98 21.57
CA HIS A 4 12.17 18.87 20.87
C HIS A 4 13.17 17.74 20.64
N ASP A 5 12.84 16.62 21.25
CA ASP A 5 13.47 15.30 21.21
C ASP A 5 14.09 14.90 19.85
N LEU A 6 15.41 14.67 19.87
CA LEU A 6 16.23 14.10 18.78
C LEU A 6 16.00 12.59 18.55
N ARG A 7 15.02 11.96 19.20
CA ARG A 7 14.81 10.50 19.17
C ARG A 7 13.89 9.97 18.08
N VAL A 8 13.18 10.84 17.35
CA VAL A 8 12.23 10.42 16.31
C VAL A 8 12.90 10.17 14.95
N LYS A 9 14.08 10.75 14.69
CA LYS A 9 14.77 10.59 13.38
C LYS A 9 15.40 9.22 13.13
N HIS A 10 15.79 8.49 14.18
CA HIS A 10 16.53 7.23 14.00
C HIS A 10 15.67 6.00 13.67
N HIS A 11 14.34 6.09 13.67
CA HIS A 11 13.50 4.94 13.31
C HIS A 11 13.06 4.89 11.85
N THR A 12 13.20 5.99 11.11
CA THR A 12 12.88 6.03 9.67
C THR A 12 14.05 5.54 8.80
N GLU A 13 15.29 5.66 9.28
CA GLU A 13 16.50 5.23 8.53
C GLU A 13 16.68 3.71 8.52
N ALA A 14 16.24 2.99 9.55
CA ALA A 14 16.46 1.55 9.68
C ALA A 14 15.67 0.67 8.69
N LEU A 15 14.66 1.23 7.99
CA LEU A 15 13.93 0.51 6.93
C LEU A 15 14.53 0.73 5.54
N ASN A 16 15.44 1.70 5.36
CA ASN A 16 16.15 1.93 4.10
C ASN A 16 17.45 1.11 3.97
N GLU A 17 18.01 0.60 5.07
CA GLU A 17 19.34 -0.04 5.06
C GLU A 17 19.40 -1.44 4.43
N LYS A 18 18.26 -2.06 4.08
CA LYS A 18 18.25 -3.38 3.39
C LYS A 18 18.29 -3.33 1.86
N HIS A 19 18.49 -2.16 1.25
CA HIS A 19 18.83 -2.01 -0.18
C HIS A 19 20.34 -1.78 -0.41
N GLY A 20 21.19 -2.48 0.35
CA GLY A 20 22.64 -2.28 0.44
C GLY A 20 23.50 -2.56 -0.81
N ALA A 21 22.98 -2.40 -2.03
CA ALA A 21 23.77 -2.48 -3.26
C ALA A 21 23.39 -1.48 -4.38
N ALA A 22 22.41 -0.58 -4.19
CA ALA A 22 21.88 0.28 -5.25
C ALA A 22 22.15 1.79 -5.13
N ALA A 23 22.56 2.29 -3.96
CA ALA A 23 22.64 3.74 -3.70
C ALA A 23 23.45 4.54 -4.75
N GLY A 24 24.59 4.01 -5.22
CA GLY A 24 25.42 4.71 -6.21
C GLY A 24 24.92 4.67 -7.66
N LYS A 25 23.87 3.91 -7.98
CA LYS A 25 23.27 3.89 -9.33
C LYS A 25 22.04 4.78 -9.41
N ASP A 26 21.25 4.82 -8.34
CA ASP A 26 20.07 5.68 -8.25
C ASP A 26 20.50 7.15 -8.23
N ASP A 27 21.54 7.51 -7.46
CA ASP A 27 22.09 8.87 -7.44
C ASP A 27 22.62 9.33 -8.82
N VAL A 28 23.17 8.42 -9.63
CA VAL A 28 23.68 8.74 -10.97
C VAL A 28 22.55 8.94 -11.97
N LEU A 29 21.51 8.10 -11.91
CA LEU A 29 20.32 8.24 -12.73
C LEU A 29 19.57 9.53 -12.40
N ASP A 30 19.46 9.91 -11.13
CA ASP A 30 18.83 11.17 -10.74
C ASP A 30 19.60 12.38 -11.29
N ILE A 31 20.94 12.36 -11.26
CA ILE A 31 21.78 13.40 -11.88
C ILE A 31 21.59 13.46 -13.40
N GLU A 32 21.48 12.30 -14.07
CA GLU A 32 21.24 12.23 -15.51
C GLU A 32 19.85 12.81 -15.88
N ILE A 33 18.82 12.49 -15.10
CA ILE A 33 17.46 13.02 -15.29
C ILE A 33 17.41 14.53 -15.08
N ASP A 34 18.04 15.04 -14.01
CA ASP A 34 18.12 16.47 -13.75
C ASP A 34 18.88 17.19 -14.88
N SER A 35 20.00 16.64 -15.34
CA SER A 35 20.74 17.18 -16.48
C SER A 35 19.87 17.23 -17.74
N TYR A 36 19.10 16.16 -18.02
CA TYR A 36 18.20 16.12 -19.18
C TYR A 36 17.08 17.16 -19.09
N ILE A 37 16.50 17.38 -17.90
CA ILE A 37 15.51 18.43 -17.64
C ILE A 37 16.08 19.82 -17.98
N HIS A 38 17.32 20.10 -17.57
CA HIS A 38 17.99 21.36 -17.91
C HIS A 38 18.25 21.47 -19.42
N CYS A 39 18.66 20.39 -20.09
CA CYS A 39 18.87 20.37 -21.54
C CYS A 39 17.59 20.70 -22.33
N ILE A 40 16.42 20.23 -21.88
CA ILE A 40 15.12 20.55 -22.49
C ILE A 40 14.90 22.07 -22.50
N SER A 41 15.07 22.73 -21.35
CA SER A 41 14.88 24.19 -21.25
C SER A 41 15.98 24.97 -21.98
N ALA A 42 17.23 24.51 -21.88
CA ALA A 42 18.36 25.13 -22.56
C ALA A 42 18.17 25.12 -24.08
N PHE A 43 17.73 24.00 -24.65
CA PHE A 43 17.43 23.91 -26.08
C PHE A 43 16.45 25.00 -26.53
N VAL A 44 15.35 25.18 -25.80
CA VAL A 44 14.32 26.19 -26.16
C VAL A 44 14.92 27.59 -26.15
N LYS A 45 15.64 27.96 -25.09
CA LYS A 45 16.23 29.30 -24.96
C LYS A 45 17.30 29.57 -26.00
N LEU A 46 18.16 28.58 -26.28
CA LEU A 46 19.19 28.70 -27.30
C LEU A 46 18.59 28.76 -28.70
N ALA A 47 17.59 27.93 -29.01
CA ALA A 47 16.89 27.97 -30.30
C ALA A 47 16.19 29.31 -30.54
N GLN A 48 15.59 29.92 -29.51
CA GLN A 48 15.03 31.27 -29.58
C GLN A 48 16.10 32.32 -29.88
N SER A 49 17.25 32.23 -29.19
CA SER A 49 18.39 33.12 -29.41
C SER A 49 18.94 33.00 -30.83
N GLU A 50 19.12 31.77 -31.32
CA GLU A 50 19.59 31.48 -32.67
C GLU A 50 18.59 32.01 -33.72
N TYR A 51 17.29 31.86 -33.50
CA TYR A 51 16.29 32.39 -34.42
C TYR A 51 16.35 33.93 -34.49
N ALA A 52 16.48 34.60 -33.34
CA ALA A 52 16.60 36.06 -33.30
C ALA A 52 17.82 36.55 -34.09
N LEU A 53 18.99 35.94 -33.88
CA LEU A 53 20.21 36.28 -34.63
C LEU A 53 20.05 35.97 -36.14
N LEU A 54 19.44 34.83 -36.46
CA LEU A 54 19.23 34.40 -37.84
C LEU A 54 18.36 35.39 -38.62
N THR A 55 17.36 36.02 -37.98
CA THR A 55 16.51 37.04 -38.64
C THR A 55 17.26 38.31 -39.03
N GLU A 56 18.39 38.63 -38.37
CA GLU A 56 19.20 39.80 -38.69
C GLU A 56 20.14 39.55 -39.88
N ILE A 57 20.50 38.29 -40.14
CA ILE A 57 21.54 37.90 -41.11
C ILE A 57 20.92 37.30 -42.39
N ILE A 58 19.90 36.45 -42.25
CA ILE A 58 19.38 35.63 -43.35
C ILE A 58 18.15 36.31 -44.00
N PRO A 59 18.08 36.39 -45.35
CA PRO A 59 16.92 36.91 -46.05
C PRO A 59 15.62 36.18 -45.69
N GLU A 60 14.51 36.94 -45.55
CA GLU A 60 13.22 36.47 -45.02
C GLU A 60 12.73 35.13 -45.61
N HIS A 61 12.80 35.00 -46.94
CA HIS A 61 12.37 33.80 -47.68
C HIS A 61 13.19 32.53 -47.37
N HIS A 62 14.39 32.67 -46.80
CA HIS A 62 15.25 31.57 -46.41
C HIS A 62 15.29 31.31 -44.89
N GLN A 63 14.72 32.20 -44.07
CA GLN A 63 14.88 32.15 -42.62
C GLN A 63 14.36 30.83 -42.02
N LYS A 64 13.11 30.46 -42.34
CA LYS A 64 12.47 29.25 -41.77
C LYS A 64 13.19 27.95 -42.14
N LYS A 65 13.60 27.81 -43.41
CA LYS A 65 14.33 26.62 -43.88
C LYS A 65 15.73 26.53 -43.28
N THR A 66 16.41 27.67 -43.16
CA THR A 66 17.75 27.75 -42.57
C THR A 66 17.71 27.44 -41.09
N PHE A 67 16.76 28.02 -40.36
CA PHE A 67 16.54 27.75 -38.95
C PHE A 67 16.22 26.27 -38.70
N ASP A 68 15.30 25.68 -39.48
CA ASP A 68 14.94 24.27 -39.36
C ASP A 68 16.16 23.37 -39.53
N SER A 69 17.06 23.69 -40.46
CA SER A 69 18.31 22.94 -40.68
C SER A 69 19.32 23.13 -39.54
N LEU A 70 19.43 24.36 -39.02
CA LEU A 70 20.37 24.75 -37.97
C LEU A 70 20.12 24.01 -36.65
N ILE A 71 18.85 23.84 -36.27
CA ILE A 71 18.50 23.20 -34.99
C ILE A 71 18.49 21.67 -35.04
N GLN A 72 18.62 21.03 -36.22
CA GLN A 72 18.38 19.59 -36.35
C GLN A 72 19.29 18.75 -35.47
N GLU A 73 20.59 19.04 -35.42
CA GLU A 73 21.55 18.24 -34.66
C GLU A 73 21.25 18.30 -33.16
N ALA A 74 21.12 19.51 -32.60
CA ALA A 74 20.79 19.71 -31.20
C ALA A 74 19.44 19.08 -30.82
N LEU A 75 18.41 19.26 -31.67
CA LEU A 75 17.10 18.66 -31.44
C LEU A 75 17.14 17.14 -31.51
N ASN A 76 17.85 16.56 -32.48
CA ASN A 76 17.98 15.11 -32.62
C ASN A 76 18.67 14.50 -31.39
N ASN A 77 19.73 15.13 -30.90
CA ASN A 77 20.44 14.68 -29.70
C ASN A 77 19.54 14.75 -28.46
N LEU A 78 18.75 15.84 -28.32
CA LEU A 78 17.77 15.96 -27.23
C LEU A 78 16.72 14.83 -27.30
N MET A 79 16.16 14.56 -28.47
CA MET A 79 15.16 13.50 -28.63
C MET A 79 15.74 12.10 -28.39
N LEU A 80 16.97 11.85 -28.86
CA LEU A 80 17.68 10.60 -28.65
C LEU A 80 17.87 10.31 -27.16
N GLU A 81 18.20 11.32 -26.37
CA GLU A 81 18.37 11.15 -24.93
C GLU A 81 17.02 10.86 -24.24
N GLY A 82 15.95 11.53 -24.66
CA GLY A 82 14.60 11.18 -24.23
C GLY A 82 14.21 9.73 -24.56
N ASP A 83 14.54 9.26 -25.76
CA ASP A 83 14.30 7.87 -26.19
C ASP A 83 15.13 6.88 -25.36
N ASN A 84 16.37 7.23 -24.99
CA ASN A 84 17.20 6.41 -24.11
C ASN A 84 16.55 6.20 -22.73
N ILE A 85 15.97 7.27 -22.15
CA ILE A 85 15.23 7.19 -20.88
C ILE A 85 14.01 6.26 -21.03
N VAL A 86 13.25 6.39 -22.13
CA VAL A 86 12.11 5.48 -22.42
C VAL A 86 12.57 4.03 -22.54
N LEU A 87 13.70 3.77 -23.21
CA LEU A 87 14.27 2.44 -23.35
C LEU A 87 14.76 1.87 -22.01
N ALA A 88 15.35 2.71 -21.16
CA ALA A 88 15.76 2.32 -19.81
C ALA A 88 14.55 1.91 -18.96
N ALA A 89 13.49 2.73 -18.96
CA ALA A 89 12.23 2.42 -18.27
C ALA A 89 11.63 1.11 -18.78
N ARG A 90 11.60 0.89 -20.11
CA ARG A 90 11.13 -0.36 -20.72
C ARG A 90 11.90 -1.59 -20.21
N ARG A 91 13.23 -1.51 -20.18
CA ARG A 91 14.08 -2.62 -19.68
C ARG A 91 13.88 -2.88 -18.19
N ALA A 92 13.61 -1.85 -17.39
CA ALA A 92 13.31 -2.01 -15.97
C ALA A 92 11.97 -2.72 -15.75
N ILE A 93 10.93 -2.31 -16.50
CA ILE A 93 9.61 -2.95 -16.49
C ILE A 93 9.70 -4.45 -16.87
N GLU A 94 10.48 -4.79 -17.90
CA GLU A 94 10.73 -6.19 -18.29
C GLU A 94 11.39 -7.02 -17.18
N ARG A 95 12.18 -6.37 -16.32
CA ARG A 95 12.80 -6.97 -15.12
C ARG A 95 11.90 -6.95 -13.89
N ARG A 96 10.65 -6.48 -14.02
CA ARG A 96 9.68 -6.26 -12.94
C ARG A 96 10.11 -5.21 -11.92
N ASP A 97 11.00 -4.32 -12.32
CA ASP A 97 11.33 -3.11 -11.55
C ASP A 97 10.39 -1.99 -11.99
N TYR A 98 9.20 -1.97 -11.39
CA TYR A 98 8.17 -0.99 -11.71
C TYR A 98 8.46 0.38 -11.08
N PHE A 99 9.30 0.47 -10.05
CA PHE A 99 9.65 1.74 -9.39
C PHE A 99 10.46 2.65 -10.32
N ALA A 100 11.21 2.06 -11.25
CA ALA A 100 11.92 2.81 -12.29
C ALA A 100 11.02 3.74 -13.10
N ILE A 101 9.69 3.51 -13.16
CA ILE A 101 8.80 4.44 -13.86
C ILE A 101 8.74 5.83 -13.22
N LEU A 102 9.07 5.95 -11.94
CA LEU A 102 9.06 7.22 -11.23
C LEU A 102 10.01 8.24 -11.87
N THR A 103 11.07 7.77 -12.53
CA THR A 103 12.03 8.61 -13.28
C THR A 103 11.43 9.28 -14.52
N ILE A 104 10.37 8.70 -15.11
CA ILE A 104 9.69 9.27 -16.29
C ILE A 104 8.83 10.48 -15.90
N PHE A 105 8.26 10.51 -14.70
CA PHE A 105 7.30 11.55 -14.33
C PHE A 105 7.89 12.97 -14.30
N PRO A 106 9.07 13.24 -13.68
CA PRO A 106 9.70 14.56 -13.72
C PRO A 106 9.94 15.04 -15.15
N VAL A 107 10.49 14.16 -16.00
CA VAL A 107 10.80 14.46 -17.40
C VAL A 107 9.54 14.77 -18.19
N LEU A 108 8.53 13.90 -18.10
CA LEU A 108 7.25 14.07 -18.79
C LEU A 108 6.54 15.36 -18.36
N ARG A 109 6.55 15.65 -17.06
CA ARG A 109 6.01 16.91 -16.51
C ARG A 109 6.71 18.11 -17.14
N HIS A 110 8.04 18.10 -17.17
CA HIS A 110 8.83 19.20 -17.72
C HIS A 110 8.63 19.38 -19.22
N LEU A 111 8.61 18.30 -20.00
CA LEU A 111 8.31 18.34 -21.44
C LEU A 111 6.92 18.94 -21.71
N LYS A 112 5.90 18.56 -20.93
CA LYS A 112 4.55 19.11 -21.05
C LYS A 112 4.49 20.60 -20.67
N MET A 113 5.21 21.01 -19.63
CA MET A 113 5.27 22.43 -19.23
C MET A 113 5.93 23.31 -20.29
N ASN A 114 6.98 22.81 -20.96
CA ASN A 114 7.69 23.57 -22.01
C ASN A 114 7.05 23.42 -23.41
N LYS A 115 6.00 22.61 -23.57
CA LYS A 115 5.42 22.28 -24.88
C LYS A 115 4.99 23.52 -25.67
N SER A 116 4.29 24.47 -25.04
CA SER A 116 3.81 25.68 -25.74
C SER A 116 4.98 26.55 -26.24
N GLU A 117 6.05 26.63 -25.46
CA GLU A 117 7.26 27.37 -25.82
C GLU A 117 8.03 26.68 -26.94
N PHE A 118 8.11 25.35 -26.92
CA PHE A 118 8.62 24.54 -28.03
C PHE A 118 7.80 24.77 -29.31
N ASP A 119 6.48 24.64 -29.24
CA ASP A 119 5.59 24.78 -30.39
C ASP A 119 5.71 26.19 -31.02
N SER A 120 5.86 27.22 -30.17
CA SER A 120 6.10 28.60 -30.62
C SER A 120 7.48 28.77 -31.26
N THR A 121 8.53 28.21 -30.65
CA THR A 121 9.91 28.33 -31.15
C THR A 121 10.09 27.60 -32.48
N LEU A 122 9.43 26.46 -32.67
CA LEU A 122 9.46 25.67 -33.89
C LEU A 122 8.43 26.11 -34.94
N GLN A 123 7.78 27.26 -34.74
CA GLN A 123 6.78 27.74 -35.69
C GLN A 123 7.40 28.05 -37.06
N GLY A 124 6.91 27.35 -38.09
CA GLY A 124 7.36 27.50 -39.48
C GLY A 124 8.45 26.53 -39.92
N THR A 125 8.93 25.65 -39.03
CA THR A 125 9.79 24.51 -39.43
C THR A 125 8.98 23.39 -40.08
N ALA A 126 9.66 22.40 -40.66
CA ALA A 126 9.02 21.21 -41.21
C ALA A 126 8.13 20.50 -40.17
N ALA A 127 7.07 19.84 -40.66
CA ALA A 127 6.18 19.06 -39.81
C ALA A 127 6.90 17.93 -39.07
N SER A 128 7.88 17.28 -39.72
CA SER A 128 8.75 16.28 -39.10
C SER A 128 9.52 16.82 -37.90
N THR A 129 9.95 18.08 -37.93
CA THR A 129 10.64 18.76 -36.81
C THR A 129 9.67 19.04 -35.67
N LYS A 130 8.50 19.62 -35.96
CA LYS A 130 7.49 19.97 -34.94
C LYS A 130 6.91 18.75 -34.23
N ASN A 131 6.85 17.60 -34.92
CA ASN A 131 6.27 16.38 -34.37
C ASN A 131 7.22 15.60 -33.45
N LYS A 132 8.53 15.90 -33.41
CA LYS A 132 9.48 15.14 -32.58
C LYS A 132 9.15 15.18 -31.08
N LEU A 133 8.88 16.36 -30.53
CA LEU A 133 8.52 16.52 -29.12
C LEU A 133 7.18 15.82 -28.79
N PRO A 134 6.08 16.03 -29.53
CA PRO A 134 4.85 15.27 -29.36
C PRO A 134 5.08 13.75 -29.39
N THR A 135 5.85 13.23 -30.35
CA THR A 135 6.16 11.80 -30.44
C THR A 135 6.89 11.29 -29.19
N LEU A 136 7.86 12.04 -28.67
CA LEU A 136 8.57 11.68 -27.44
C LEU A 136 7.62 11.68 -26.22
N ILE A 137 6.78 12.71 -26.09
CA ILE A 137 5.77 12.80 -25.01
C ILE A 137 4.84 11.58 -25.07
N THR A 138 4.30 11.25 -26.25
CA THR A 138 3.44 10.08 -26.43
C THR A 138 4.18 8.78 -26.09
N SER A 139 5.45 8.64 -26.49
CA SER A 139 6.28 7.48 -26.16
C SER A 139 6.44 7.30 -24.64
N MET A 140 6.72 8.39 -23.92
CA MET A 140 6.82 8.41 -22.45
C MET A 140 5.47 8.09 -21.77
N GLU A 141 4.37 8.64 -22.26
CA GLU A 141 3.04 8.34 -21.73
C GLU A 141 2.65 6.88 -21.94
N THR A 142 2.90 6.33 -23.13
CA THR A 142 2.59 4.93 -23.44
C THR A 142 3.41 3.98 -22.57
N ILE A 143 4.72 4.22 -22.40
CA ILE A 143 5.52 3.34 -21.54
C ILE A 143 5.12 3.46 -20.06
N GLY A 144 4.77 4.67 -19.60
CA GLY A 144 4.37 4.88 -18.21
C GLY A 144 3.00 4.31 -17.88
N ALA A 145 2.02 4.46 -18.76
CA ALA A 145 0.73 3.81 -18.58
C ALA A 145 0.84 2.29 -18.61
N LYS A 146 1.69 1.75 -19.51
CA LYS A 146 2.00 0.31 -19.55
C LYS A 146 2.64 -0.16 -18.24
N ALA A 147 3.60 0.61 -17.69
CA ALA A 147 4.24 0.28 -16.41
C ALA A 147 3.24 0.23 -15.25
N LEU A 148 2.34 1.21 -15.17
CA LEU A 148 1.30 1.27 -14.15
C LEU A 148 0.35 0.06 -14.25
N GLU A 149 -0.04 -0.33 -15.47
CA GLU A 149 -0.91 -1.48 -15.69
C GLU A 149 -0.20 -2.80 -15.35
N GLU A 150 1.04 -2.99 -15.80
CA GLU A 150 1.82 -4.19 -15.46
C GLU A 150 2.11 -4.29 -13.97
N PHE A 151 2.32 -3.17 -13.28
CA PHE A 151 2.43 -3.14 -11.82
C PHE A 151 1.14 -3.65 -11.15
N ALA A 152 -0.03 -3.15 -11.59
CA ALA A 152 -1.31 -3.59 -11.06
C ALA A 152 -1.55 -5.10 -11.30
N ASP A 153 -1.16 -5.61 -12.47
CA ASP A 153 -1.22 -7.03 -12.81
C ASP A 153 -0.21 -7.86 -12.02
N SER A 154 0.98 -7.32 -11.73
CA SER A 154 1.98 -8.01 -10.91
C SER A 154 1.47 -8.29 -9.50
N ILE A 155 0.75 -7.34 -8.90
CA ILE A 155 0.12 -7.48 -7.58
C ILE A 155 -0.97 -8.54 -7.62
N LYS A 156 -1.82 -8.50 -8.65
CA LYS A 156 -2.90 -9.47 -8.82
C LYS A 156 -2.37 -10.90 -8.91
N ASN A 157 -1.28 -11.09 -9.65
CA ASN A 157 -0.70 -12.39 -9.96
C ASN A 157 0.46 -12.79 -9.04
N ASP A 158 0.70 -12.06 -7.95
CA ASP A 158 1.78 -12.37 -7.01
C ASP A 158 1.53 -13.75 -6.36
N PRO A 159 2.52 -14.67 -6.39
CA PRO A 159 2.30 -16.07 -6.03
C PRO A 159 1.93 -16.26 -4.55
N ASP A 160 0.95 -17.10 -4.30
CA ASP A 160 0.46 -17.51 -2.97
C ASP A 160 1.13 -18.80 -2.47
N LYS A 161 2.46 -18.89 -2.62
CA LYS A 161 3.23 -20.07 -2.20
C LYS A 161 3.65 -19.97 -0.74
N GLU A 162 3.63 -21.09 -0.03
CA GLU A 162 3.93 -21.17 1.41
C GLU A 162 5.28 -20.55 1.81
N TYR A 163 6.33 -20.72 1.00
CA TYR A 163 7.65 -20.16 1.30
C TYR A 163 7.70 -18.62 1.31
N ASN A 164 6.71 -17.96 0.69
CA ASN A 164 6.57 -16.50 0.66
C ASN A 164 5.63 -15.97 1.76
N MET A 165 5.01 -16.85 2.56
CA MET A 165 4.05 -16.44 3.58
C MET A 165 4.75 -16.24 4.94
N PRO A 166 4.49 -15.13 5.64
CA PRO A 166 5.04 -14.91 6.97
C PRO A 166 4.42 -15.89 7.98
N LYS A 167 5.26 -16.70 8.65
CA LYS A 167 4.80 -17.75 9.58
C LYS A 167 4.02 -17.20 10.79
N ASP A 168 4.25 -15.95 11.14
CA ASP A 168 3.63 -15.25 12.27
C ASP A 168 2.36 -14.46 11.86
N GLY A 169 1.99 -14.45 10.59
CA GLY A 169 0.85 -13.69 10.08
C GLY A 169 1.07 -12.17 10.07
N THR A 170 2.31 -11.68 10.09
CA THR A 170 2.59 -10.24 10.00
C THR A 170 2.21 -9.63 8.63
N VAL A 171 2.44 -8.33 8.46
CA VAL A 171 2.23 -7.61 7.19
C VAL A 171 3.10 -8.23 6.10
N HIS A 172 2.50 -8.52 4.95
CA HIS A 172 3.20 -9.10 3.79
C HIS A 172 3.98 -8.03 3.04
N GLU A 173 5.15 -8.38 2.48
CA GLU A 173 6.00 -7.45 1.73
C GLU A 173 5.27 -6.84 0.52
N LEU A 174 4.48 -7.64 -0.19
CA LEU A 174 3.58 -7.16 -1.26
C LEU A 174 2.72 -5.96 -0.81
N THR A 175 2.20 -5.99 0.42
CA THR A 175 1.39 -4.90 0.96
C THR A 175 2.22 -3.64 1.21
N SER A 176 3.38 -3.77 1.86
CA SER A 176 4.26 -2.61 2.10
C SER A 176 4.77 -2.00 0.79
N ASN A 177 5.20 -2.83 -0.17
CA ASN A 177 5.72 -2.37 -1.46
C ASN A 177 4.63 -1.71 -2.31
N THR A 178 3.41 -2.27 -2.31
CA THR A 178 2.26 -1.66 -3.01
C THR A 178 1.95 -0.27 -2.45
N ILE A 179 1.87 -0.15 -1.13
CA ILE A 179 1.59 1.13 -0.48
C ILE A 179 2.71 2.14 -0.72
N LEU A 180 3.97 1.73 -0.64
CA LEU A 180 5.12 2.59 -0.91
C LEU A 180 5.08 3.16 -2.33
N PHE A 181 4.83 2.30 -3.32
CA PHE A 181 4.69 2.73 -4.71
C PHE A 181 3.56 3.75 -4.89
N LEU A 182 2.39 3.48 -4.31
CA LEU A 182 1.26 4.41 -4.37
C LEU A 182 1.56 5.74 -3.69
N GLN A 183 2.30 5.73 -2.58
CA GLN A 183 2.72 6.95 -1.90
C GLN A 183 3.68 7.77 -2.76
N GLN A 184 4.66 7.16 -3.43
CA GLN A 184 5.56 7.87 -4.34
C GLN A 184 4.85 8.38 -5.60
N LEU A 185 3.80 7.68 -6.05
CA LEU A 185 2.96 8.14 -7.16
C LEU A 185 2.21 9.45 -6.82
N LEU A 186 1.98 9.75 -5.54
CA LEU A 186 1.32 10.99 -5.12
C LEU A 186 2.09 12.23 -5.58
N ASP A 187 3.41 12.23 -5.51
CA ASP A 187 4.25 13.38 -5.89
C ASP A 187 4.05 13.78 -7.37
N PHE A 188 3.52 12.84 -8.17
CA PHE A 188 3.27 12.99 -9.59
C PHE A 188 1.79 12.84 -9.97
N HIS A 189 0.85 13.01 -9.04
CA HIS A 189 -0.57 12.72 -9.26
C HIS A 189 -1.18 13.40 -10.50
N GLU A 190 -0.81 14.66 -10.79
CA GLU A 190 -1.29 15.38 -11.98
C GLU A 190 -0.75 14.75 -13.26
N THR A 191 0.55 14.42 -13.27
CA THR A 191 1.25 13.86 -14.43
C THR A 191 0.77 12.43 -14.70
N ALA A 192 0.62 11.62 -13.65
CA ALA A 192 0.09 10.27 -13.73
C ALA A 192 -1.38 10.25 -14.20
N GLY A 193 -2.22 11.13 -13.66
CA GLY A 193 -3.62 11.26 -14.09
C GLY A 193 -3.73 11.67 -15.56
N ALA A 194 -2.93 12.64 -16.01
CA ALA A 194 -2.91 13.08 -17.40
C ALA A 194 -2.39 11.99 -18.35
N MET A 195 -1.37 11.24 -17.93
CA MET A 195 -0.84 10.10 -18.69
C MET A 195 -1.87 8.97 -18.85
N LEU A 196 -2.60 8.63 -17.79
CA LEU A 196 -3.70 7.67 -17.88
C LEU A 196 -4.82 8.18 -18.80
N ALA A 197 -5.14 9.47 -18.73
CA ALA A 197 -6.15 10.08 -19.59
C ALA A 197 -5.79 10.05 -21.07
N SER A 198 -4.50 10.26 -21.42
CA SER A 198 -4.07 10.22 -22.82
C SER A 198 -4.24 8.84 -23.45
N GLN A 199 -4.13 7.76 -22.67
CA GLN A 199 -4.38 6.40 -23.18
C GLN A 199 -5.88 6.11 -23.39
N VAL A 200 -6.76 6.74 -22.60
CA VAL A 200 -8.22 6.54 -22.71
C VAL A 200 -8.81 7.37 -23.86
N LEU A 201 -8.34 8.60 -24.02
CA LEU A 201 -8.90 9.57 -24.97
C LEU A 201 -8.15 9.63 -26.31
N GLY A 202 -6.94 9.07 -26.38
CA GLY A 202 -6.09 9.10 -27.58
C GLY A 202 -5.82 10.52 -28.05
N ASP A 203 -5.85 10.73 -29.38
CA ASP A 203 -5.64 12.04 -30.00
C ASP A 203 -6.65 13.11 -29.56
N THR A 204 -7.81 12.69 -29.06
CA THR A 204 -8.86 13.59 -28.54
C THR A 204 -8.43 14.32 -27.27
N TYR A 205 -7.44 13.80 -26.53
CA TYR A 205 -6.92 14.43 -25.31
C TYR A 205 -6.23 15.77 -25.57
N ASN A 206 -5.60 15.92 -26.74
CA ASN A 206 -4.80 17.09 -27.09
C ASN A 206 -5.57 18.15 -27.90
N ILE A 207 -6.88 17.98 -28.10
CA ILE A 207 -7.71 18.96 -28.83
C ILE A 207 -7.92 20.19 -27.93
N PRO A 208 -7.48 21.40 -28.35
CA PRO A 208 -7.75 22.63 -27.61
C PRO A 208 -9.26 22.83 -27.48
N LEU A 209 -9.75 22.93 -26.24
CA LEU A 209 -11.11 23.34 -25.96
C LEU A 209 -11.31 24.80 -26.42
N ASP A 210 -12.50 25.12 -26.92
CA ASP A 210 -12.85 26.45 -27.43
C ASP A 210 -12.46 27.53 -26.38
N PRO A 211 -11.69 28.57 -26.76
CA PRO A 211 -11.23 29.63 -25.86
C PRO A 211 -12.34 30.26 -25.00
N ARG A 212 -13.60 30.21 -25.47
CA ARG A 212 -14.78 30.76 -24.77
C ARG A 212 -15.24 29.94 -23.56
N GLU A 213 -14.76 28.71 -23.37
CA GLU A 213 -15.15 27.81 -22.26
C GLU A 213 -13.96 27.43 -21.33
N THR A 214 -12.84 28.13 -21.46
CA THR A 214 -11.52 27.76 -20.89
C THR A 214 -11.48 27.59 -19.38
N SER A 215 -12.23 28.37 -18.61
CA SER A 215 -12.27 28.26 -17.14
C SER A 215 -13.07 27.05 -16.63
N SER A 216 -14.14 26.65 -17.32
CA SER A 216 -14.93 25.46 -16.97
C SER A 216 -14.32 24.17 -17.51
N ALA A 217 -13.69 24.21 -18.68
CA ALA A 217 -13.17 23.02 -19.35
C ALA A 217 -11.80 22.55 -18.79
N SER A 218 -10.97 23.48 -18.30
CA SER A 218 -9.74 23.15 -17.58
C SER A 218 -10.01 22.46 -16.24
N SER A 219 -11.01 22.94 -15.48
CA SER A 219 -11.49 22.28 -14.27
C SER A 219 -12.01 20.87 -14.56
N TYR A 220 -12.81 20.71 -15.62
CA TYR A 220 -13.36 19.41 -16.01
C TYR A 220 -12.27 18.39 -16.38
N THR A 221 -11.24 18.83 -17.11
CA THR A 221 -10.11 17.97 -17.50
C THR A 221 -9.29 17.55 -16.29
N SER A 222 -9.03 18.47 -15.36
CA SER A 222 -8.36 18.16 -14.08
C SER A 222 -9.14 17.15 -13.25
N ASP A 223 -10.47 17.34 -13.12
CA ASP A 223 -11.35 16.43 -12.42
C ASP A 223 -11.41 15.03 -13.08
N PHE A 224 -11.40 14.98 -14.41
CA PHE A 224 -11.36 13.74 -15.17
C PHE A 224 -10.05 12.97 -14.93
N ASN A 225 -8.90 13.64 -15.07
CA ASN A 225 -7.58 13.05 -14.79
C ASN A 225 -7.50 12.52 -13.35
N LYS A 226 -8.00 13.30 -12.38
CA LYS A 226 -8.04 12.92 -10.96
C LYS A 226 -8.90 11.68 -10.73
N ARG A 227 -10.07 11.57 -11.38
CA ARG A 227 -10.94 10.39 -11.31
C ARG A 227 -10.31 9.14 -11.93
N LEU A 228 -9.57 9.28 -13.03
CA LEU A 228 -8.85 8.16 -13.63
C LEU A 228 -7.74 7.66 -12.71
N LEU A 229 -6.94 8.57 -12.13
CA LEU A 229 -5.93 8.19 -11.15
C LEU A 229 -6.55 7.51 -9.93
N SER A 230 -7.64 8.07 -9.38
CA SER A 230 -8.39 7.44 -8.29
C SER A 230 -8.87 6.04 -8.66
N SER A 231 -9.39 5.84 -9.87
CA SER A 231 -9.83 4.52 -10.36
C SER A 231 -8.67 3.53 -10.45
N TYR A 232 -7.50 3.99 -10.93
CA TYR A 232 -6.28 3.19 -10.97
C TYR A 232 -5.83 2.77 -9.56
N ILE A 233 -5.74 3.71 -8.61
CA ILE A 233 -5.34 3.43 -7.22
C ILE A 233 -6.33 2.43 -6.60
N CYS A 234 -7.63 2.62 -6.78
CA CYS A 234 -8.66 1.69 -6.30
C CYS A 234 -8.52 0.29 -6.93
N LYS A 235 -8.18 0.19 -8.22
CA LYS A 235 -7.90 -1.08 -8.89
C LYS A 235 -6.69 -1.78 -8.27
N VAL A 236 -5.60 -1.06 -8.02
CA VAL A 236 -4.39 -1.60 -7.37
C VAL A 236 -4.70 -2.12 -5.96
N LEU A 237 -5.41 -1.32 -5.15
CA LEU A 237 -5.83 -1.72 -3.81
C LEU A 237 -6.78 -2.93 -3.81
N GLY A 238 -7.71 -2.98 -4.77
CA GLY A 238 -8.61 -4.12 -4.95
C GLY A 238 -7.86 -5.39 -5.38
N ASN A 239 -6.89 -5.28 -6.29
CA ASN A 239 -6.01 -6.39 -6.67
C ASN A 239 -5.21 -6.90 -5.47
N LEU A 240 -4.64 -6.00 -4.67
CA LEU A 240 -3.92 -6.34 -3.45
C LEU A 240 -4.83 -7.08 -2.46
N GLN A 241 -6.04 -6.56 -2.22
CA GLN A 241 -7.00 -7.18 -1.32
C GLN A 241 -7.37 -8.60 -1.76
N LEU A 242 -7.70 -8.81 -3.04
CA LEU A 242 -8.03 -10.13 -3.59
C LEU A 242 -6.85 -11.11 -3.51
N ASN A 243 -5.64 -10.61 -3.74
CA ASN A 243 -4.42 -11.41 -3.63
C ASN A 243 -4.17 -11.82 -2.16
N LEU A 244 -4.30 -10.88 -1.21
CA LEU A 244 -4.19 -11.16 0.23
C LEU A 244 -5.23 -12.18 0.71
N LEU A 245 -6.47 -12.09 0.22
CA LEU A 245 -7.51 -13.10 0.50
C LEU A 245 -7.09 -14.49 0.02
N SER A 246 -6.47 -14.58 -1.16
CA SER A 246 -5.97 -15.87 -1.69
C SER A 246 -4.81 -16.40 -0.84
N LYS A 247 -3.84 -15.55 -0.53
CA LYS A 247 -2.70 -15.84 0.36
C LYS A 247 -3.12 -16.29 1.77
N SER A 248 -4.17 -15.69 2.32
CA SER A 248 -4.65 -16.06 3.67
C SER A 248 -5.12 -17.52 3.76
N LYS A 249 -5.50 -18.15 2.65
CA LYS A 249 -5.94 -19.55 2.59
C LYS A 249 -4.80 -20.56 2.67
N VAL A 250 -3.55 -20.10 2.60
CA VAL A 250 -2.36 -20.95 2.71
C VAL A 250 -2.15 -21.41 4.16
N TYR A 251 -2.57 -20.61 5.15
CA TYR A 251 -2.48 -21.02 6.54
C TYR A 251 -3.51 -22.11 6.86
N GLU A 252 -3.07 -23.15 7.56
CA GLU A 252 -3.95 -24.22 8.05
C GLU A 252 -4.89 -23.71 9.16
N ASP A 253 -4.38 -22.84 10.03
CA ASP A 253 -5.15 -22.24 11.12
C ASP A 253 -5.91 -21.00 10.63
N SER A 254 -7.24 -21.12 10.54
CA SER A 254 -8.13 -20.02 10.15
C SER A 254 -8.02 -18.76 11.00
N ALA A 255 -7.60 -18.87 12.28
CA ALA A 255 -7.39 -17.72 13.14
C ALA A 255 -6.08 -17.00 12.80
N LEU A 256 -5.05 -17.72 12.37
CA LEU A 256 -3.85 -17.11 11.80
C LEU A 256 -4.13 -16.42 10.47
N SER A 257 -4.96 -17.03 9.60
CA SER A 257 -5.47 -16.37 8.38
C SER A 257 -6.16 -15.04 8.70
N ALA A 258 -6.98 -15.01 9.75
CA ALA A 258 -7.68 -13.80 10.18
C ALA A 258 -6.72 -12.74 10.71
N ILE A 259 -5.72 -13.11 11.54
CA ILE A 259 -4.67 -12.19 12.00
C ILE A 259 -3.87 -11.62 10.84
N PHE A 260 -3.50 -12.45 9.85
CA PHE A 260 -2.81 -12.00 8.65
C PHE A 260 -3.61 -10.95 7.88
N LEU A 261 -4.88 -11.22 7.59
CA LEU A 261 -5.75 -10.26 6.90
C LEU A 261 -5.95 -8.98 7.74
N HIS A 262 -6.16 -9.12 9.05
CA HIS A 262 -6.27 -7.99 9.99
C HIS A 262 -5.04 -7.07 9.89
N ASN A 263 -3.83 -7.64 9.99
CA ASN A 263 -2.58 -6.88 9.96
C ASN A 263 -2.42 -6.11 8.65
N ASN A 264 -2.66 -6.77 7.51
CA ASN A 264 -2.50 -6.16 6.20
C ASN A 264 -3.57 -5.08 5.93
N TYR A 265 -4.84 -5.33 6.29
CA TYR A 265 -5.90 -4.33 6.14
C TYR A 265 -5.70 -3.12 7.04
N ASN A 266 -5.29 -3.32 8.30
CA ASN A 266 -4.95 -2.21 9.20
C ASN A 266 -3.74 -1.42 8.67
N TYR A 267 -2.72 -2.09 8.14
CA TYR A 267 -1.58 -1.41 7.53
C TYR A 267 -1.99 -0.56 6.32
N ILE A 268 -2.81 -1.10 5.41
CA ILE A 268 -3.34 -0.37 4.26
C ILE A 268 -4.13 0.85 4.75
N LEU A 269 -5.11 0.67 5.64
CA LEU A 269 -5.95 1.75 6.14
C LEU A 269 -5.12 2.86 6.80
N LYS A 270 -4.25 2.52 7.75
CA LYS A 270 -3.39 3.51 8.42
C LYS A 270 -2.45 4.20 7.45
N SER A 271 -1.98 3.53 6.40
CA SER A 271 -1.11 4.14 5.40
C SER A 271 -1.85 5.09 4.47
N LEU A 272 -3.11 4.78 4.14
CA LEU A 272 -3.98 5.68 3.39
C LEU A 272 -4.35 6.91 4.21
N GLU A 273 -4.64 6.76 5.51
CA GLU A 273 -4.97 7.86 6.42
C GLU A 273 -3.78 8.78 6.70
N LYS A 274 -2.57 8.23 6.75
CA LYS A 274 -1.33 9.00 6.97
C LYS A 274 -0.87 9.80 5.75
N SER A 275 -1.33 9.45 4.56
CA SER A 275 -0.97 10.13 3.31
C SER A 275 -2.18 10.80 2.68
N GLU A 276 -1.95 11.60 1.64
CA GLU A 276 -3.05 12.17 0.85
C GLU A 276 -3.73 11.14 -0.08
N LEU A 277 -3.31 9.86 -0.04
CA LEU A 277 -3.92 8.78 -0.83
C LEU A 277 -5.40 8.63 -0.51
N ILE A 278 -5.82 8.78 0.74
CA ILE A 278 -7.23 8.67 1.09
C ILE A 278 -8.08 9.72 0.36
N GLN A 279 -7.54 10.93 0.14
CA GLN A 279 -8.25 11.98 -0.59
C GLN A 279 -8.41 11.64 -2.07
N LEU A 280 -7.42 10.98 -2.68
CA LEU A 280 -7.54 10.48 -4.04
C LEU A 280 -8.53 9.32 -4.12
N VAL A 281 -8.39 8.29 -3.28
CA VAL A 281 -9.28 7.10 -3.26
C VAL A 281 -10.75 7.50 -3.10
N THR A 282 -11.04 8.49 -2.25
CA THR A 282 -12.41 8.94 -1.97
C THR A 282 -13.06 9.71 -3.13
N VAL A 283 -12.31 10.10 -4.16
CA VAL A 283 -12.86 10.68 -5.41
C VAL A 283 -13.81 9.69 -6.08
N THR A 284 -13.45 8.41 -6.14
CA THR A 284 -14.30 7.36 -6.73
C THR A 284 -14.94 6.44 -5.69
N GLN A 285 -14.27 6.18 -4.56
CA GLN A 285 -14.75 5.26 -3.52
C GLN A 285 -14.98 5.97 -2.18
N LYS A 286 -16.13 6.65 -2.06
CA LYS A 286 -16.48 7.48 -0.88
C LYS A 286 -16.49 6.75 0.47
N ARG A 287 -16.73 5.44 0.47
CA ARG A 287 -16.80 4.60 1.69
C ARG A 287 -15.54 3.78 1.94
N ALA A 288 -14.44 4.03 1.23
CA ALA A 288 -13.23 3.19 1.31
C ALA A 288 -12.75 2.99 2.76
N GLU A 289 -12.66 4.06 3.54
CA GLU A 289 -12.25 4.00 4.96
C GLU A 289 -13.16 3.08 5.78
N ASN A 290 -14.48 3.31 5.72
CA ASN A 290 -15.46 2.50 6.43
C ASN A 290 -15.42 1.04 5.99
N SER A 291 -15.25 0.77 4.69
CA SER A 291 -15.14 -0.61 4.18
C SER A 291 -13.90 -1.32 4.73
N TYR A 292 -12.76 -0.65 4.84
CA TYR A 292 -11.59 -1.24 5.49
C TYR A 292 -11.80 -1.46 7.00
N ARG A 293 -12.44 -0.51 7.70
CA ARG A 293 -12.80 -0.70 9.12
C ARG A 293 -13.70 -1.92 9.33
N GLU A 294 -14.75 -2.06 8.53
CA GLU A 294 -15.66 -3.21 8.54
C GLU A 294 -14.90 -4.53 8.29
N LEU A 295 -13.96 -4.55 7.34
CA LEU A 295 -13.11 -5.73 7.07
C LEU A 295 -12.20 -6.07 8.25
N ILE A 296 -11.59 -5.07 8.88
CA ILE A 296 -10.72 -5.24 10.05
C ILE A 296 -11.52 -5.84 11.22
N GLU A 297 -12.71 -5.30 11.50
CA GLU A 297 -13.62 -5.81 12.54
C GLU A 297 -14.03 -7.25 12.27
N GLN A 298 -14.39 -7.59 11.03
CA GLN A 298 -14.71 -8.97 10.64
C GLN A 298 -13.54 -9.94 10.92
N GLN A 299 -12.29 -9.51 10.67
CA GLN A 299 -11.13 -10.36 10.95
C GLN A 299 -10.87 -10.51 12.45
N ILE A 300 -11.12 -9.47 13.25
CA ILE A 300 -11.06 -9.56 14.72
C ILE A 300 -12.08 -10.58 15.23
N ASP A 301 -13.32 -10.51 14.74
CA ASP A 301 -14.38 -11.45 15.09
C ASP A 301 -14.02 -12.89 14.69
N MET A 302 -13.45 -13.09 13.50
CA MET A 302 -12.99 -14.42 13.05
C MET A 302 -11.88 -14.96 13.95
N TYR A 303 -10.90 -14.14 14.32
CA TYR A 303 -9.86 -14.51 15.27
C TYR A 303 -10.45 -14.88 16.65
N GLN A 304 -11.39 -14.09 17.17
CA GLN A 304 -12.01 -14.32 18.49
C GLN A 304 -12.75 -15.66 18.55
N ARG A 305 -13.28 -16.18 17.43
CA ARG A 305 -13.90 -17.51 17.38
C ARG A 305 -12.94 -18.64 17.76
N SER A 306 -11.63 -18.47 17.58
CA SER A 306 -10.62 -19.46 18.02
C SER A 306 -10.65 -19.71 19.53
N TRP A 307 -11.14 -18.74 20.31
CA TRP A 307 -11.25 -18.83 21.76
C TRP A 307 -12.51 -19.57 22.23
N LEU A 308 -13.47 -19.84 21.33
CA LEU A 308 -14.69 -20.58 21.69
C LEU A 308 -14.35 -21.96 22.25
N LYS A 309 -13.32 -22.65 21.72
CA LYS A 309 -12.86 -23.95 22.25
C LYS A 309 -12.47 -23.88 23.73
N VAL A 310 -12.00 -22.72 24.19
CA VAL A 310 -11.63 -22.46 25.59
C VAL A 310 -12.85 -22.03 26.39
N THR A 311 -13.61 -21.04 25.90
CA THR A 311 -14.71 -20.45 26.65
C THR A 311 -15.95 -21.34 26.73
N GLU A 312 -16.17 -22.26 25.79
CA GLU A 312 -17.28 -23.22 25.84
C GLU A 312 -17.21 -24.12 27.07
N ASN A 313 -16.00 -24.47 27.51
CA ASN A 313 -15.78 -25.24 28.74
C ASN A 313 -16.24 -24.49 30.00
N LEU A 314 -16.29 -23.16 29.94
CA LEU A 314 -16.71 -22.28 31.04
C LEU A 314 -18.23 -22.02 31.07
N THR A 315 -18.96 -22.46 30.06
CA THR A 315 -20.42 -22.26 29.98
C THR A 315 -21.18 -23.21 30.90
N ASP A 316 -22.43 -22.86 31.20
CA ASP A 316 -23.37 -23.72 31.94
C ASP A 316 -23.89 -24.90 31.12
N ARG A 317 -23.53 -25.00 29.84
CA ARG A 317 -23.93 -26.12 28.99
C ARG A 317 -23.39 -27.42 29.59
N ASN A 318 -24.31 -28.36 29.81
CA ASN A 318 -24.06 -29.66 30.45
C ASN A 318 -23.63 -29.59 31.92
N MET A 319 -23.69 -28.43 32.59
CA MET A 319 -23.40 -28.34 34.02
C MET A 319 -24.50 -29.01 34.85
N PRO A 320 -24.14 -29.74 35.92
CA PRO A 320 -25.13 -30.21 36.89
C PRO A 320 -25.78 -29.03 37.61
N VAL A 321 -27.00 -29.23 38.11
CA VAL A 321 -27.66 -28.22 38.96
C VAL A 321 -26.95 -28.18 40.31
N LEU A 322 -26.23 -27.08 40.56
CA LEU A 322 -25.42 -26.92 41.75
C LEU A 322 -26.25 -26.31 42.88
N GLN A 323 -26.69 -27.14 43.83
CA GLN A 323 -27.36 -26.68 45.05
C GLN A 323 -26.38 -26.66 46.24
N PRO A 324 -26.36 -25.60 47.05
CA PRO A 324 -25.53 -25.54 48.26
C PRO A 324 -25.84 -26.71 49.20
N GLY A 325 -24.83 -27.50 49.57
CA GLY A 325 -24.97 -28.63 50.50
C GLY A 325 -25.45 -29.95 49.89
N ALA A 326 -25.85 -29.98 48.61
CA ALA A 326 -26.21 -31.22 47.94
C ALA A 326 -24.96 -32.03 47.56
N LYS A 327 -24.97 -33.34 47.89
CA LYS A 327 -23.90 -34.25 47.47
C LYS A 327 -24.01 -34.52 45.97
N LEU A 328 -23.01 -34.10 45.21
CA LEU A 328 -22.90 -34.45 43.79
C LEU A 328 -22.78 -35.96 43.59
N LYS A 329 -23.36 -36.47 42.49
CA LYS A 329 -23.11 -37.83 41.99
C LYS A 329 -21.75 -37.88 41.31
N ASP A 330 -21.17 -39.08 41.19
CA ASP A 330 -19.86 -39.26 40.54
C ASP A 330 -19.83 -38.71 39.10
N LYS A 331 -20.91 -38.91 38.34
CA LYS A 331 -21.05 -38.36 36.98
C LYS A 331 -21.01 -36.83 36.96
N GLU A 332 -21.67 -36.18 37.91
CA GLU A 332 -21.73 -34.71 38.00
C GLU A 332 -20.37 -34.13 38.41
N ARG A 333 -19.67 -34.79 39.35
CA ARG A 333 -18.28 -34.46 39.69
C ARG A 333 -17.36 -34.58 38.48
N GLN A 334 -17.54 -35.62 37.68
CA GLN A 334 -16.73 -35.87 36.50
C GLN A 334 -16.91 -34.76 35.45
N VAL A 335 -18.14 -34.31 35.21
CA VAL A 335 -18.41 -33.19 34.29
C VAL A 335 -17.67 -31.91 34.70
N ILE A 336 -17.67 -31.56 35.99
CA ILE A 336 -16.95 -30.37 36.49
C ILE A 336 -15.44 -30.52 36.26
N LYS A 337 -14.89 -31.71 36.55
CA LYS A 337 -13.48 -32.03 36.30
C LYS A 337 -13.11 -31.92 34.82
N ASP A 338 -13.96 -32.43 33.94
CA ASP A 338 -13.73 -32.42 32.50
C ASP A 338 -13.77 -30.99 31.94
N LYS A 339 -14.65 -30.12 32.45
CA LYS A 339 -14.68 -28.70 32.09
C LYS A 339 -13.42 -27.95 32.51
N PHE A 340 -12.96 -28.12 33.76
CA PHE A 340 -11.70 -27.52 34.21
C PHE A 340 -10.52 -28.03 33.37
N LYS A 341 -10.47 -29.34 33.12
CA LYS A 341 -9.42 -29.92 32.29
C LYS A 341 -9.46 -29.37 30.86
N GLY A 342 -10.63 -29.34 30.23
CA GLY A 342 -10.82 -28.81 28.87
C GLY A 342 -10.44 -27.33 28.75
N PHE A 343 -10.77 -26.52 29.76
CA PHE A 343 -10.31 -25.13 29.83
C PHE A 343 -8.79 -25.02 29.94
N ASN A 344 -8.17 -25.74 30.90
CA ASN A 344 -6.72 -25.67 31.12
C ASN A 344 -5.94 -26.13 29.89
N ASP A 345 -6.29 -27.30 29.35
CA ASP A 345 -5.62 -27.88 28.17
C ASP A 345 -5.82 -26.96 26.95
N GLY A 346 -7.04 -26.45 26.75
CA GLY A 346 -7.37 -25.56 25.63
C GLY A 346 -6.66 -24.20 25.72
N LEU A 347 -6.56 -23.61 26.91
CA LEU A 347 -5.85 -22.35 27.14
C LEU A 347 -4.35 -22.51 26.86
N GLU A 348 -3.74 -23.59 27.36
CA GLU A 348 -2.32 -23.88 27.18
C GLU A 348 -1.97 -24.11 25.72
N GLU A 349 -2.76 -24.93 25.02
CA GLU A 349 -2.58 -25.19 23.59
C GLU A 349 -2.73 -23.90 22.77
N LEU A 350 -3.78 -23.12 23.03
CA LEU A 350 -4.02 -21.86 22.32
C LEU A 350 -2.86 -20.88 22.55
N CYS A 351 -2.46 -20.66 23.81
CA CYS A 351 -1.36 -19.76 24.11
C CYS A 351 -0.05 -20.24 23.49
N LYS A 352 0.22 -21.54 23.49
CA LYS A 352 1.41 -22.12 22.86
C LYS A 352 1.43 -21.85 21.35
N THR A 353 0.31 -22.03 20.66
CA THR A 353 0.19 -21.80 19.22
C THR A 353 0.30 -20.31 18.88
N GLN A 354 -0.47 -19.47 19.57
CA GLN A 354 -0.59 -18.04 19.25
C GLN A 354 0.59 -17.19 19.73
N LYS A 355 1.45 -17.72 20.59
CA LYS A 355 2.67 -17.02 21.03
C LYS A 355 3.61 -16.69 19.87
N GLY A 356 3.61 -17.49 18.81
CA GLY A 356 4.42 -17.26 17.61
C GLY A 356 3.79 -16.33 16.58
N TRP A 357 2.60 -15.78 16.84
CA TRP A 357 1.91 -14.89 15.90
C TRP A 357 2.25 -13.43 16.20
N ALA A 358 2.10 -12.54 15.22
CA ALA A 358 2.44 -11.13 15.35
C ALA A 358 1.23 -10.23 15.06
N ILE A 359 1.11 -9.16 15.84
CA ILE A 359 0.25 -8.00 15.52
C ILE A 359 1.15 -6.77 15.65
N PRO A 360 1.74 -6.25 14.55
CA PRO A 360 2.74 -5.19 14.63
C PRO A 360 2.20 -3.88 15.21
N ASP A 361 0.95 -3.56 14.90
CA ASP A 361 0.29 -2.36 15.37
C ASP A 361 -0.02 -2.45 16.87
N LYS A 362 0.59 -1.55 17.66
CA LYS A 362 0.50 -1.57 19.13
C LYS A 362 -0.92 -1.33 19.62
N ASP A 363 -1.67 -0.44 18.97
CA ASP A 363 -3.02 -0.08 19.39
C ASP A 363 -3.98 -1.24 19.12
N GLN A 364 -3.90 -1.84 17.93
CA GLN A 364 -4.68 -3.04 17.59
C GLN A 364 -4.32 -4.22 18.48
N ARG A 365 -3.03 -4.46 18.72
CA ARG A 365 -2.56 -5.53 19.60
C ARG A 365 -3.13 -5.37 21.01
N HIS A 366 -3.02 -4.17 21.58
CA HIS A 366 -3.57 -3.87 22.90
C HIS A 366 -5.10 -4.03 22.92
N PHE A 367 -5.81 -3.52 21.91
CA PHE A 367 -7.26 -3.65 21.79
C PHE A 367 -7.72 -5.11 21.77
N ILE A 368 -7.11 -5.94 20.92
CA ILE A 368 -7.45 -7.36 20.77
C ILE A 368 -7.13 -8.13 22.07
N ARG A 369 -5.95 -7.90 22.67
CA ARG A 369 -5.58 -8.51 23.97
C ARG A 369 -6.59 -8.15 25.05
N GLN A 370 -6.93 -6.86 25.20
CA GLN A 370 -7.83 -6.39 26.24
C GLN A 370 -9.26 -6.95 26.07
N ALA A 371 -9.76 -7.02 24.83
CA ALA A 371 -11.05 -7.63 24.54
C ALA A 371 -11.07 -9.11 24.95
N GLN A 372 -10.04 -9.86 24.56
CA GLN A 372 -9.95 -11.28 24.88
C GLN A 372 -9.76 -11.55 26.37
N LYS A 373 -8.89 -10.76 27.01
CA LYS A 373 -8.64 -10.77 28.44
C LYS A 373 -9.93 -10.61 29.23
N LYS A 374 -10.75 -9.61 28.88
CA LYS A 374 -12.04 -9.36 29.52
C LYS A 374 -12.98 -10.55 29.39
N VAL A 375 -13.21 -11.03 28.16
CA VAL A 375 -14.17 -12.13 27.89
C VAL A 375 -13.78 -13.41 28.61
N VAL A 376 -12.51 -13.80 28.56
CA VAL A 376 -12.03 -15.05 29.18
C VAL A 376 -12.01 -14.93 30.70
N SER A 377 -11.48 -13.82 31.23
CA SER A 377 -11.35 -13.63 32.67
C SER A 377 -12.70 -13.54 33.36
N ASP A 378 -13.66 -12.79 32.82
CA ASP A 378 -15.00 -12.67 33.38
C ASP A 378 -15.72 -14.04 33.38
N SER A 379 -15.62 -14.78 32.28
CA SER A 379 -16.19 -16.13 32.16
C SER A 379 -15.53 -17.10 33.15
N TYR A 380 -14.21 -17.03 33.31
CA TYR A 380 -13.47 -17.92 34.20
C TYR A 380 -13.74 -17.61 35.68
N ARG A 381 -13.78 -16.33 36.06
CA ARG A 381 -14.17 -15.89 37.41
C ARG A 381 -15.57 -16.36 37.77
N ALA A 382 -16.54 -16.18 36.88
CA ALA A 382 -17.90 -16.64 37.10
C ALA A 382 -17.96 -18.17 37.28
N PHE A 383 -17.25 -18.92 36.44
CA PHE A 383 -17.16 -20.38 36.54
C PHE A 383 -16.51 -20.85 37.86
N LEU A 384 -15.40 -20.22 38.26
CA LEU A 384 -14.70 -20.50 39.52
C LEU A 384 -15.59 -20.23 40.74
N GLN A 385 -16.24 -19.07 40.79
CA GLN A 385 -17.15 -18.70 41.88
C GLN A 385 -18.27 -19.72 42.04
N ARG A 386 -18.84 -20.18 40.92
CA ARG A 386 -19.88 -21.20 40.91
C ARG A 386 -19.40 -22.54 41.47
N CYS A 387 -18.12 -22.87 41.28
CA CYS A 387 -17.53 -24.13 41.75
C CYS A 387 -16.87 -24.04 43.14
N THR A 388 -16.71 -22.83 43.72
CA THR A 388 -15.89 -22.60 44.93
C THR A 388 -16.36 -23.39 46.15
N ASN A 389 -17.68 -23.51 46.37
CA ASN A 389 -18.25 -24.19 47.53
C ASN A 389 -18.66 -25.64 47.26
N ILE A 390 -18.10 -26.26 46.21
CA ILE A 390 -18.54 -27.56 45.72
C ILE A 390 -17.44 -28.59 45.87
N SER A 391 -17.71 -29.63 46.65
CA SER A 391 -16.77 -30.75 46.84
C SER A 391 -16.82 -31.73 45.66
N PHE A 392 -16.23 -31.35 44.52
CA PHE A 392 -16.18 -32.19 43.31
C PHE A 392 -14.94 -33.07 43.19
N THR A 393 -13.87 -32.79 43.95
CA THR A 393 -12.59 -33.52 43.88
C THR A 393 -11.87 -33.56 45.22
N LYS A 394 -11.03 -34.56 45.43
CA LYS A 394 -10.10 -34.64 46.57
C LYS A 394 -8.77 -33.91 46.31
N ASN A 395 -8.49 -33.58 45.04
CA ASN A 395 -7.25 -32.91 44.61
C ASN A 395 -7.61 -31.60 43.87
N PRO A 396 -7.95 -30.51 44.57
CA PRO A 396 -8.40 -29.26 43.96
C PRO A 396 -7.33 -28.59 43.08
N GLU A 397 -6.06 -28.66 43.49
CA GLU A 397 -4.93 -28.03 42.78
C GLU A 397 -4.74 -28.53 41.35
N LYS A 398 -5.16 -29.77 41.06
CA LYS A 398 -5.11 -30.33 39.70
C LYS A 398 -6.07 -29.63 38.73
N TYR A 399 -7.15 -29.04 39.24
CA TYR A 399 -8.23 -28.46 38.43
C TYR A 399 -8.21 -26.92 38.51
N HIS A 400 -7.96 -26.37 39.70
CA HIS A 400 -7.69 -24.94 39.91
C HIS A 400 -6.23 -24.61 39.62
N LYS A 401 -5.79 -24.87 38.38
CA LYS A 401 -4.38 -24.72 37.95
C LYS A 401 -3.96 -23.25 37.86
N TYR A 402 -4.90 -22.36 37.52
CA TYR A 402 -4.66 -20.94 37.29
C TYR A 402 -5.58 -20.08 38.13
N ARG A 403 -5.05 -18.94 38.60
CA ARG A 403 -5.84 -17.82 39.10
C ARG A 403 -6.32 -16.97 37.91
N PRO A 404 -7.43 -16.24 38.03
CA PRO A 404 -7.88 -15.33 36.99
C PRO A 404 -6.79 -14.36 36.51
N GLU A 405 -5.98 -13.83 37.44
CA GLU A 405 -4.89 -12.91 37.14
C GLU A 405 -3.77 -13.57 36.32
N GLU A 406 -3.53 -14.87 36.51
CA GLU A 406 -2.54 -15.64 35.73
C GLU A 406 -3.04 -15.90 34.31
N VAL A 407 -4.34 -16.18 34.14
CA VAL A 407 -4.97 -16.30 32.81
C VAL A 407 -4.85 -14.96 32.06
N GLU A 408 -5.12 -13.85 32.74
CA GLU A 408 -4.95 -12.51 32.18
C GLU A 408 -3.52 -12.23 31.74
N GLU A 409 -2.52 -12.62 32.55
CA GLU A 409 -1.11 -12.46 32.22
C GLU A 409 -0.68 -13.33 31.02
N MET A 410 -1.23 -14.54 30.89
CA MET A 410 -0.98 -15.41 29.73
C MET A 410 -1.49 -14.76 28.43
N ILE A 411 -2.67 -14.13 28.46
CA ILE A 411 -3.25 -13.43 27.31
C ILE A 411 -2.42 -12.19 26.96
N GLU A 412 -1.94 -11.45 27.97
CA GLU A 412 -1.13 -10.25 27.76
C GLU A 412 0.20 -10.55 27.05
N LYS A 413 0.73 -11.78 27.17
CA LYS A 413 1.97 -12.21 26.52
C LYS A 413 1.80 -12.63 25.04
N LEU A 414 0.57 -12.71 24.52
CA LEU A 414 0.32 -13.11 23.13
C LEU A 414 0.69 -11.99 22.15
N PHE A 415 1.22 -12.31 20.97
CA PHE A 415 1.61 -11.30 19.96
C PHE A 415 2.75 -10.37 20.35
N ASP A 416 3.54 -10.71 21.37
CA ASP A 416 4.67 -9.88 21.78
C ASP A 416 5.83 -10.02 20.79
N THR A 417 6.35 -8.91 20.29
CA THR A 417 7.43 -8.89 19.28
C THR A 417 8.82 -9.22 19.86
N SER A 418 8.87 -9.61 21.13
CA SER A 418 10.08 -9.92 21.89
C SER A 418 10.23 -11.42 22.22
N ALA A 419 9.36 -12.27 21.69
CA ALA A 419 9.33 -13.71 21.90
C ALA A 419 10.09 -14.52 20.84
#